data_AF-A0A645IQM9-F1
#
_entry.id   AF-A0A645IQM9-F1
#
_cell.length_a   1.000
_cell.length_b   1.000
_cell.length_c   1.000
_cell.angle_alpha   90.00
_cell.angle_beta   90.00
_cell.angle_gamma   90.00
#
_symmetry.space_group_name_H-M   'P 1'
#
loop_
_entity.id
_entity.type
_entity.pdbx_description
1 polymer ?
#
loop_
_entity_poly.entity_id
_entity_poly.type
_entity_poly.pdbx_seq_one_letter_code
_entity_poly.pdbx_strand_id
1 'polypeptide(L)' 'MVFILEGTGQFTVEGTEYVLNPGESLIMPAKKPHAVFAKEAFKMLLTVVFPSAV' A
#
# COMPACT_ATOMS: atom_id res chain seq x y z
N MET A 1 2.76 -1.13 5.57
CA MET A 1 3.57 -0.41 4.56
C MET A 1 3.49 -1.18 3.27
N VAL A 2 3.30 -0.49 2.16
CA VAL A 2 3.48 -1.05 0.82
C VAL A 2 4.70 -0.41 0.17
N PHE A 3 5.47 -1.20 -0.59
CA PHE A 3 6.58 -0.76 -1.42
C PHE A 3 6.43 -1.34 -2.83
N ILE A 4 6.55 -0.51 -3.86
CA ILE A 4 6.33 -0.94 -5.25
C ILE A 4 7.63 -1.48 -5.85
N LEU A 5 7.58 -2.72 -6.33
CA LEU A 5 8.71 -3.40 -6.95
C LEU A 5 8.74 -3.16 -8.47
N GLU A 6 7.58 -3.17 -9.11
CA GLU A 6 7.42 -3.07 -10.57
C GLU A 6 6.00 -2.60 -10.90
N GLY A 7 5.82 -1.84 -11.98
CA GLY A 7 4.53 -1.30 -12.42
C GLY A 7 3.97 -0.20 -11.51
N THR A 8 2.72 0.20 -11.74
CA THR A 8 2.05 1.28 -11.00
C THR A 8 0.84 0.77 -10.23
N GLY A 9 0.77 1.07 -8.93
CA GLY A 9 -0.38 0.71 -8.07
C GLY A 9 -1.16 1.93 -7.61
N GLN A 10 -2.49 1.84 -7.57
CA GLN A 10 -3.34 2.84 -6.89
C GLN A 10 -3.78 2.31 -5.53
N PHE A 11 -3.68 3.17 -4.51
CA PHE A 11 -4.05 2.88 -3.14
C PHE A 11 -5.01 3.95 -2.63
N THR A 12 -6.04 3.56 -1.90
CA THR A 12 -6.91 4.51 -1.20
C THR A 12 -6.67 4.36 0.29
N VAL A 13 -6.41 5.45 1.00
CA VAL A 13 -6.18 5.51 2.45
C VAL A 13 -7.08 6.58 3.04
N GLU A 14 -8.01 6.19 3.91
CA GLU A 14 -9.01 7.12 4.48
C GLU A 14 -9.72 8.00 3.42
N GLY A 15 -10.04 7.39 2.27
CA GLY A 15 -10.71 8.07 1.15
C GLY A 15 -9.79 8.91 0.25
N THR A 16 -8.51 9.05 0.57
CA THR A 16 -7.53 9.73 -0.29
C THR A 16 -6.84 8.73 -1.21
N GLU A 17 -6.77 9.03 -2.50
CA GLU A 17 -6.09 8.21 -3.49
C GLU A 17 -4.60 8.57 -3.61
N TYR A 18 -3.76 7.55 -3.73
CA TYR A 18 -2.33 7.63 -3.94
C TYR A 18 -1.96 6.71 -5.09
N VAL A 19 -1.21 7.23 -6.06
CA VAL A 19 -0.63 6.44 -7.15
C VAL A 19 0.85 6.31 -6.85
N LEU A 20 1.34 5.06 -6.81
CA LEU A 20 2.73 4.74 -6.48
C LEU A 20 3.40 4.02 -7.66
N ASN A 21 4.63 4.43 -7.94
CA ASN A 21 5.54 3.94 -8.97
C ASN A 21 6.66 3.09 -8.34
N PRO A 22 7.44 2.34 -9.13
CA PRO A 22 8.53 1.53 -8.60
C PRO A 22 9.52 2.33 -7.74
N GLY A 23 9.85 1.79 -6.57
CA GLY A 23 10.71 2.46 -5.58
C GLY A 23 9.96 3.35 -4.59
N GLU A 24 8.68 3.63 -4.80
CA GLU A 24 7.87 4.41 -3.87
C GLU A 24 7.25 3.52 -2.77
N SER A 25 6.96 4.14 -1.63
CA SER A 25 6.32 3.47 -0.51
C SER A 25 5.22 4.31 0.11
N LEU A 26 4.25 3.63 0.73
CA LEU A 26 3.16 4.26 1.47
C LEU A 26 2.89 3.51 2.77
N ILE A 27 2.73 4.27 3.85
CA ILE A 27 2.25 3.74 5.13
C ILE A 27 0.72 3.70 5.09
N MET A 28 0.17 2.53 5.39
CA MET A 28 -1.26 2.30 5.59
C MET A 28 -1.49 2.08 7.09
N PRO A 29 -2.00 3.07 7.85
CA PRO A 29 -2.13 2.98 9.29
C PRO A 29 -3.01 1.81 9.79
N ALA A 30 -2.75 1.29 10.98
CA ALA A 30 -3.61 0.28 11.58
C ALA A 30 -5.04 0.81 11.80
N LYS A 31 -6.04 -0.05 11.59
CA LYS A 31 -7.47 0.24 11.83
C LYS A 31 -8.06 1.39 10.99
N LYS A 32 -7.31 1.98 10.07
CA LYS A 32 -7.89 2.86 9.05
C LYS A 32 -8.26 2.03 7.82
N PRO A 33 -9.33 2.37 7.09
CA PRO A 33 -9.69 1.64 5.89
C PRO A 33 -8.71 1.95 4.75
N HIS A 34 -8.28 0.91 4.05
CA HIS A 34 -7.42 1.03 2.87
C HIS A 34 -7.87 0.07 1.78
N ALA A 35 -7.67 0.46 0.53
CA ALA A 35 -7.97 -0.36 -0.64
C ALA A 35 -6.80 -0.33 -1.64
N VAL A 36 -6.69 -1.39 -2.43
CA VAL A 36 -5.71 -1.53 -3.51
C VAL A 36 -6.47 -1.70 -4.82
N PHE A 37 -6.10 -0.92 -5.83
CA PHE A 37 -6.66 -1.03 -7.17
C PHE A 37 -5.54 -1.13 -8.22
N ALA A 38 -5.52 -2.25 -8.93
CA ALA A 38 -4.56 -2.53 -9.99
C ALA A 38 -5.11 -2.04 -11.34
N LYS A 39 -4.86 -0.76 -11.69
CA LYS A 39 -5.20 -0.22 -13.03
C LYS A 39 -4.46 -0.95 -14.15
N GLU A 40 -3.26 -1.43 -13.83
CA GLU A 40 -2.41 -2.25 -14.67
C GLU A 40 -1.72 -3.33 -13.80
N ALA A 41 -1.03 -4.28 -14.43
CA ALA A 41 -0.26 -5.27 -13.70
C ALA A 41 0.92 -4.61 -12.97
N PHE A 42 1.04 -4.87 -11.67
CA PHE A 42 2.14 -4.36 -10.85
C PHE A 42 2.52 -5.39 -9.78
N LYS A 43 3.70 -5.21 -9.18
CA LYS A 43 4.22 -6.03 -8.07
C LYS A 43 4.51 -5.13 -6.89
N MET A 44 4.14 -5.58 -5.70
CA MET A 44 4.41 -4.88 -4.45
C MET A 44 4.90 -5.82 -3.36
N LEU A 45 5.72 -5.27 -2.46
CA LEU A 45 6.03 -5.86 -1.16
C LEU A 45 5.09 -5.26 -0.12
N LEU A 46 4.25 -6.11 0.49
CA LEU A 46 3.37 -5.72 1.58
C LEU A 46 3.96 -6.18 2.92
N THR A 47 4.33 -5.22 3.76
CA THR A 47 4.79 -5.48 5.13
C THR A 47 3.75 -4.97 6.12
N VAL A 48 3.20 -5.87 6.93
CA VAL A 48 2.26 -5.56 8.00
C VAL A 48 2.90 -5.91 9.33
N VAL A 49 3.00 -4.92 10.22
CA VAL A 49 3.50 -5.11 11.58
C VAL A 49 2.31 -5.03 12.53
N PHE A 50 2.04 -6.12 13.23
CA PHE A 50 1.03 -6.16 14.28
C PHE A 50 1.67 -5.91 15.65
N PRO A 51 0.93 -5.38 16.63
CA PRO A 51 1.41 -5.29 18.00
C PRO A 51 1.86 -6.66 18.51
N SER A 52 2.97 -6.69 19.27
CA SER A 52 3.35 -7.88 20.02
C SER A 52 2.28 -8.19 21.06
N ALA A 53 1.95 -9.47 21.25
CA ALA A 53 1.17 -9.88 22.40
C ALA A 53 2.00 -9.58 23.67
N VAL A 54 1.50 -8.66 24.49
CA VAL A 54 1.91 -8.48 25.88
C VAL A 54 0.76 -8.99 26.74
#